data_AF-A0A2V7WSP0-F1
#
_entry.id   AF-A0A2V7WSP0-F1
#
_cell.length_a   1.000
_cell.length_b   1.000
_cell.length_c   1.000
_cell.angle_alpha   90.00
_cell.angle_beta   90.00
_cell.angle_gamma   90.00
#
_symmetry.space_group_name_H-M   'P 1'
#
loop_
_entity.id
_entity.type
_entity.pdbx_description
1 polymer ?
#
loop_
_entity_poly.entity_id
_entity_poly.type
_entity_poly.pdbx_seq_one_letter_code
_entity_poly.pdbx_strand_id
1 'polypeptide(L)'
;KVMELLKLVQLDWLADRHPAALSGGQRQRVALARALAVEPRVLLLDEPFGSLDAKVRQGLRRWLRRLHDTIKITSVFVTHDQEEALEVADRVVVMNQGRVEQIGTPQEVFDHPATAFVMNFLGHVNIFHGRVESGKALLGPIAMDYPEHPGEQSLPAAGYARPHELEVGRSADADGGLWATVRHVHAAGAVVKLELVDDEGHLLQVDVTRQHHEEMQPQPGERLYVRPRTLRVFVQP
;
A
#
# COMPACT_ATOMS: atom_id res chain seq x y z
N LYS A 1 8.83 -33.99 9.88
CA LYS A 1 9.69 -32.81 9.66
C LYS A 1 9.93 -32.48 8.19
N VAL A 2 10.79 -33.19 7.43
CA VAL A 2 11.03 -32.87 5.99
C VAL A 2 9.73 -32.92 5.17
N MET A 3 8.92 -33.97 5.34
CA MET A 3 7.63 -34.07 4.66
C MET A 3 6.62 -33.00 5.06
N GLU A 4 6.68 -32.45 6.28
CA GLU A 4 5.79 -31.36 6.71
C GLU A 4 6.16 -30.05 6.00
N LEU A 5 7.46 -29.76 5.90
CA LEU A 5 7.96 -28.61 5.15
C LEU A 5 7.66 -28.75 3.65
N LEU A 6 7.78 -29.96 3.09
CA LEU A 6 7.40 -30.21 1.68
C LEU A 6 5.89 -30.04 1.45
N LYS A 7 5.03 -30.53 2.35
CA LYS A 7 3.58 -30.29 2.28
C LYS A 7 3.25 -28.81 2.36
N LEU A 8 3.97 -28.07 3.20
CA LEU A 8 3.80 -26.64 3.33
C LEU A 8 4.00 -25.90 2.02
N VAL A 9 5.08 -26.25 1.32
CA VAL A 9 5.41 -25.66 0.02
C VAL A 9 4.71 -26.37 -1.14
N GLN A 10 3.79 -27.30 -0.87
CA GLN A 10 3.04 -28.09 -1.86
C GLN A 10 3.94 -28.87 -2.84
N LEU A 11 5.01 -29.48 -2.33
CA LEU A 11 5.98 -30.29 -3.08
C LEU A 11 6.20 -31.69 -2.48
N ASP A 12 5.32 -32.16 -1.61
CA ASP A 12 5.40 -33.50 -1.02
C ASP A 12 5.36 -34.61 -2.08
N TRP A 13 4.61 -34.42 -3.16
CA TRP A 13 4.56 -35.32 -4.32
C TRP A 13 5.83 -35.30 -5.19
N LEU A 14 6.75 -34.38 -4.94
CA LEU A 14 8.05 -34.25 -5.63
C LEU A 14 9.24 -34.62 -4.74
N ALA A 15 9.01 -35.24 -3.57
CA ALA A 15 10.04 -35.52 -2.59
C ALA A 15 11.26 -36.27 -3.15
N ASP A 16 11.03 -37.19 -4.09
CA ASP A 16 12.07 -38.04 -4.68
C ASP A 16 12.69 -37.48 -5.97
N ARG A 17 12.28 -36.28 -6.41
CA ARG A 17 12.76 -35.70 -7.68
C ARG A 17 14.06 -34.94 -7.51
N HIS A 18 14.96 -35.11 -8.48
CA HIS A 18 16.20 -34.33 -8.53
C HIS A 18 15.95 -32.84 -8.84
N PRO A 19 16.76 -31.91 -8.28
CA PRO A 19 16.58 -30.46 -8.47
C PRO A 19 16.54 -30.00 -9.93
N ALA A 20 17.27 -30.68 -10.82
CA ALA A 20 17.29 -30.37 -12.25
C ALA A 20 15.95 -30.61 -12.95
N ALA A 21 15.07 -31.44 -12.37
CA ALA A 21 13.75 -31.77 -12.90
C ALA A 21 12.64 -30.81 -12.39
N LEU A 22 12.99 -29.81 -11.58
CA LEU A 22 12.05 -28.87 -10.96
C LEU A 22 12.00 -27.55 -11.75
N SER A 23 10.83 -26.93 -11.84
CA SER A 23 10.68 -25.56 -12.36
C SER A 23 11.35 -24.52 -11.44
N GLY A 24 11.56 -23.29 -11.92
CA GLY A 24 12.14 -22.21 -11.11
C GLY A 24 11.43 -21.99 -9.77
N GLY A 25 10.11 -21.85 -9.79
CA GLY A 25 9.30 -21.67 -8.58
C GLY A 25 9.25 -22.92 -7.69
N GLN A 26 9.41 -24.13 -8.24
CA GLN A 26 9.57 -25.34 -7.44
C GLN A 26 10.94 -25.36 -6.73
N ARG A 27 12.02 -24.98 -7.43
CA ARG A 27 13.36 -24.88 -6.83
C ARG A 27 13.41 -23.85 -5.70
N GLN A 28 12.77 -22.69 -5.86
CA GLN A 28 12.71 -21.68 -4.80
C GLN A 28 11.98 -22.20 -3.54
N ARG A 29 10.89 -22.93 -3.74
CA ARG A 29 10.14 -23.60 -2.66
C ARG A 29 10.97 -24.66 -1.92
N VAL A 30 11.71 -25.49 -2.66
CA VAL A 30 12.67 -26.44 -2.06
C VAL A 30 13.78 -25.70 -1.31
N ALA A 31 14.31 -24.61 -1.85
CA ALA A 31 15.35 -23.82 -1.20
C ALA A 31 14.88 -23.25 0.14
N LEU A 32 13.64 -22.75 0.20
CA LEU A 32 13.03 -22.29 1.44
C LEU A 32 12.85 -23.42 2.44
N ALA A 33 12.25 -24.55 2.03
CA ALA A 33 12.09 -25.72 2.88
C ALA A 33 13.44 -26.20 3.44
N ARG A 34 14.50 -26.18 2.61
CA ARG A 34 15.88 -26.51 3.03
C ARG A 34 16.43 -25.53 4.06
N ALA A 35 16.25 -24.22 3.87
CA ALA A 35 16.72 -23.20 4.81
C ALA A 35 16.06 -23.36 6.20
N LEU A 36 14.82 -23.84 6.22
CA LEU A 36 14.04 -24.03 7.44
C LEU A 36 14.31 -25.36 8.14
N ALA A 37 14.71 -26.40 7.40
CA ALA A 37 14.94 -27.74 7.93
C ALA A 37 16.07 -27.80 8.97
N VAL A 38 16.99 -26.85 8.94
CA VAL A 38 18.15 -26.76 9.85
C VAL A 38 17.91 -25.92 11.12
N GLU A 39 16.68 -25.40 11.31
CA GLU A 39 16.28 -24.61 12.49
C GLU A 39 17.26 -23.48 12.84
N PRO A 40 17.50 -22.54 11.92
CA PRO A 40 18.49 -21.50 12.15
C PRO A 40 18.04 -20.53 13.23
N ARG A 41 18.99 -19.85 13.88
CA ARG A 41 18.68 -18.73 14.80
C ARG A 41 18.26 -17.46 14.06
N VAL A 42 18.74 -17.31 12.82
CA VAL A 42 18.48 -16.16 11.95
C VAL A 42 18.10 -16.68 10.56
N LEU A 43 17.00 -16.16 10.02
CA LEU A 43 16.53 -16.48 8.68
C LEU A 43 16.62 -15.23 7.80
N LEU A 44 17.42 -15.32 6.72
CA LEU A 44 17.56 -14.26 5.73
C LEU A 44 16.89 -14.72 4.43
N LEU A 45 15.95 -13.92 3.92
CA LEU A 45 15.19 -14.25 2.72
C LEU A 45 15.25 -13.08 1.73
N ASP A 46 15.72 -13.35 0.52
CA ASP A 46 15.71 -12.38 -0.56
C ASP A 46 14.58 -12.74 -1.54
N GLU A 47 13.57 -11.86 -1.65
CA GLU A 47 12.39 -12.03 -2.51
C GLU A 47 11.73 -13.42 -2.37
N PRO A 48 11.38 -13.89 -1.15
CA PRO A 48 10.96 -15.27 -0.91
C PRO A 48 9.66 -15.67 -1.62
N PHE A 49 8.89 -14.68 -2.10
CA PHE A 49 7.54 -14.82 -2.61
C PHE A 49 7.39 -14.52 -4.12
N GLY A 50 8.39 -13.89 -4.74
CA GLY A 50 8.25 -13.26 -6.06
C GLY A 50 7.92 -14.23 -7.21
N SER A 51 8.43 -15.46 -7.19
CA SER A 51 8.19 -16.45 -8.27
C SER A 51 7.00 -17.40 -8.02
N LEU A 52 6.25 -17.18 -6.93
CA LEU A 52 5.17 -18.07 -6.53
C LEU A 52 3.83 -17.59 -7.08
N ASP A 53 2.93 -18.54 -7.40
CA ASP A 53 1.54 -18.21 -7.70
C ASP A 53 0.81 -17.65 -6.46
N ALA A 54 -0.27 -16.91 -6.67
CA ALA A 54 -0.96 -16.19 -5.61
C ALA A 54 -1.42 -17.09 -4.43
N LYS A 55 -1.91 -18.32 -4.73
CA LYS A 55 -2.41 -19.24 -3.70
C LYS A 55 -1.27 -19.76 -2.83
N VAL A 56 -0.17 -20.17 -3.46
CA VAL A 56 1.01 -20.65 -2.73
C VAL A 56 1.66 -19.51 -1.95
N ARG A 57 1.75 -18.32 -2.55
CA ARG A 57 2.25 -17.10 -1.92
C ARG A 57 1.51 -16.78 -0.61
N GLN A 58 0.18 -16.71 -0.67
CA GLN A 58 -0.66 -16.46 0.52
C GLN A 58 -0.53 -17.56 1.59
N GLY A 59 -0.41 -18.83 1.16
CA GLY A 59 -0.15 -19.94 2.08
C GLY A 59 1.18 -19.77 2.82
N LEU A 60 2.22 -19.35 2.11
CA LEU A 60 3.55 -19.18 2.65
C LEU A 60 3.67 -17.96 3.56
N ARG A 61 3.07 -16.80 3.19
CA ARG A 61 3.00 -15.60 4.05
C ARG A 61 2.42 -15.94 5.43
N ARG A 62 1.25 -16.59 5.45
CA ARG A 62 0.57 -17.04 6.68
C ARG A 62 1.40 -18.02 7.49
N TRP A 63 2.15 -18.89 6.83
CA TRP A 63 3.02 -19.81 7.53
C TRP A 63 4.26 -19.12 8.12
N LEU A 64 4.92 -18.22 7.39
CA LEU A 64 6.07 -17.47 7.90
C LEU A 64 5.69 -16.63 9.11
N ARG A 65 4.52 -15.98 9.09
CA ARG A 65 3.96 -15.29 10.25
C ARG A 65 3.82 -16.22 11.46
N ARG A 66 3.17 -17.38 11.28
CA ARG A 66 3.02 -18.39 12.34
C ARG A 66 4.34 -18.95 12.85
N LEU A 67 5.29 -19.18 11.96
CA LEU A 67 6.64 -19.65 12.30
C LEU A 67 7.34 -18.65 13.21
N HIS A 68 7.31 -17.37 12.81
CA HIS A 68 7.88 -16.28 13.61
C HIS A 68 7.21 -16.21 14.98
N ASP A 69 5.86 -16.28 15.03
CA ASP A 69 5.11 -16.21 16.27
C ASP A 69 5.40 -17.39 17.24
N THR A 70 5.62 -18.60 16.70
CA THR A 70 5.79 -19.84 17.48
C THR A 70 7.23 -20.08 17.90
N ILE A 71 8.19 -19.91 16.97
CA ILE A 71 9.59 -20.30 17.16
C ILE A 71 10.46 -19.10 17.55
N LYS A 72 9.95 -17.88 17.43
CA LYS A 72 10.65 -16.61 17.75
C LYS A 72 12.03 -16.51 17.06
N ILE A 73 12.12 -17.08 15.85
CA ILE A 73 13.28 -16.92 15.00
C ILE A 73 13.40 -15.47 14.53
N THR A 74 14.61 -14.92 14.55
CA THR A 74 14.85 -13.60 13.97
C THR A 74 14.87 -13.73 12.46
N SER A 75 13.93 -13.09 11.77
CA SER A 75 13.80 -13.16 10.32
C SER A 75 13.99 -11.77 9.72
N VAL A 76 14.79 -11.68 8.66
CA VAL A 76 14.89 -10.50 7.81
C VAL A 76 14.56 -10.95 6.40
N PHE A 77 13.57 -10.32 5.78
CA PHE A 77 13.27 -10.56 4.38
C PHE A 77 13.24 -9.25 3.60
N VAL A 78 13.67 -9.32 2.35
CA VAL A 78 13.67 -8.22 1.39
C VAL A 78 12.59 -8.53 0.35
N THR A 79 11.76 -7.54 0.05
CA THR A 79 10.71 -7.63 -0.97
C THR A 79 10.47 -6.25 -1.59
N HIS A 80 10.02 -6.24 -2.83
CA HIS A 80 9.46 -5.08 -3.51
C HIS A 80 7.93 -5.02 -3.43
N ASP A 81 7.27 -6.06 -2.90
CA ASP A 81 5.82 -6.11 -2.70
C ASP A 81 5.47 -5.52 -1.32
N GLN A 82 4.68 -4.46 -1.34
CA GLN A 82 4.29 -3.72 -0.14
C GLN A 82 3.34 -4.52 0.74
N GLU A 83 2.42 -5.28 0.15
CA GLU A 83 1.46 -6.12 0.89
C GLU A 83 2.22 -7.20 1.67
N GLU A 84 3.29 -7.76 1.10
CA GLU A 84 4.17 -8.72 1.78
C GLU A 84 4.78 -8.16 3.05
N ALA A 85 5.36 -6.96 2.93
CA ALA A 85 6.00 -6.29 4.05
C ALA A 85 4.97 -5.99 5.15
N LEU A 86 3.80 -5.47 4.78
CA LEU A 86 2.77 -5.07 5.73
C LEU A 86 2.05 -6.25 6.39
N GLU A 87 1.86 -7.38 5.70
CA GLU A 87 1.15 -8.55 6.23
C GLU A 87 2.02 -9.43 7.14
N VAL A 88 3.34 -9.49 6.90
CA VAL A 88 4.21 -10.49 7.55
C VAL A 88 5.09 -9.86 8.64
N ALA A 89 5.61 -8.65 8.41
CA ALA A 89 6.66 -8.08 9.25
C ALA A 89 6.12 -7.47 10.55
N ASP A 90 6.88 -7.59 11.64
CA ASP A 90 6.61 -6.79 12.85
C ASP A 90 7.12 -5.35 12.70
N ARG A 91 8.16 -5.16 11.89
CA ARG A 91 8.74 -3.86 11.55
C ARG A 91 9.14 -3.83 10.08
N VAL A 92 8.87 -2.70 9.43
CA VAL A 92 9.21 -2.43 8.04
C VAL A 92 10.32 -1.38 7.99
N VAL A 93 11.31 -1.61 7.14
CA VAL A 93 12.36 -0.64 6.80
C VAL A 93 12.14 -0.24 5.36
N VAL A 94 11.59 0.95 5.14
CA VAL A 94 11.38 1.49 3.80
C VAL A 94 12.68 2.13 3.34
N MET A 95 13.15 1.71 2.17
CA MET A 95 14.40 2.20 1.59
C MET A 95 14.16 2.85 0.22
N ASN A 96 14.94 3.89 -0.06
CA ASN A 96 14.94 4.60 -1.33
C ASN A 96 16.38 4.97 -1.67
N GLN A 97 16.84 4.64 -2.89
CA GLN A 97 18.19 4.96 -3.37
C GLN A 97 19.31 4.60 -2.37
N GLY A 98 19.19 3.45 -1.70
CA GLY A 98 20.16 2.96 -0.72
C GLY A 98 20.13 3.68 0.64
N ARG A 99 19.16 4.57 0.88
CA ARG A 99 18.93 5.24 2.16
C ARG A 99 17.66 4.71 2.81
N VAL A 100 17.64 4.71 4.14
CA VAL A 100 16.42 4.42 4.91
C VAL A 100 15.56 5.69 4.93
N GLU A 101 14.35 5.59 4.42
CA GLU A 101 13.36 6.66 4.44
C GLU A 101 12.56 6.63 5.74
N GLN A 102 12.16 5.44 6.17
CA GLN A 102 11.38 5.26 7.39
C GLN A 102 11.55 3.86 7.98
N ILE A 103 11.51 3.77 9.30
CA ILE A 103 11.41 2.52 10.04
C ILE A 103 10.24 2.62 11.00
N GLY A 104 9.37 1.61 11.02
CA GLY A 104 8.24 1.54 11.93
C GLY A 104 7.54 0.19 11.87
N THR A 105 6.49 0.03 12.65
CA THR A 105 5.53 -1.07 12.45
C THR A 105 4.80 -0.89 11.11
N PRO A 106 4.20 -1.96 10.52
CA PRO A 106 3.35 -1.84 9.34
C PRO A 106 2.30 -0.73 9.46
N GLN A 107 1.68 -0.62 10.63
CA GLN A 107 0.67 0.39 10.89
C GLN A 107 1.27 1.81 10.91
N GLU A 108 2.39 2.02 11.61
CA GLU A 108 3.04 3.33 11.68
C GLU A 108 3.49 3.83 10.31
N VAL A 109 4.14 2.97 9.50
CA VAL A 109 4.61 3.38 8.16
C VAL A 109 3.45 3.68 7.22
N PHE A 110 2.32 2.99 7.41
CA PHE A 110 1.12 3.22 6.61
C PHE A 110 0.34 4.45 7.07
N ASP A 111 0.03 4.60 8.35
CA ASP A 111 -0.82 5.68 8.88
C ASP A 111 -0.07 7.01 8.99
N HIS A 112 1.24 6.95 9.24
CA HIS A 112 2.11 8.11 9.48
C HIS A 112 3.37 8.04 8.61
N PRO A 113 3.25 8.17 7.28
CA PRO A 113 4.40 8.19 6.38
C PRO A 113 5.26 9.43 6.63
N ALA A 114 6.57 9.22 6.80
CA ALA A 114 7.52 10.28 7.14
C ALA A 114 7.87 11.19 5.95
N THR A 115 7.75 10.67 4.72
CA THR A 115 8.07 11.41 3.50
C THR A 115 7.00 11.18 2.42
N ALA A 116 6.92 12.10 1.46
CA ALA A 116 6.07 11.94 0.28
C ALA A 116 6.39 10.65 -0.49
N PHE A 117 7.67 10.24 -0.49
CA PHE A 117 8.08 8.96 -1.06
C PHE A 117 7.41 7.79 -0.35
N VAL A 118 7.46 7.71 0.99
CA VAL A 118 6.84 6.61 1.74
C VAL A 118 5.33 6.59 1.52
N MET A 119 4.68 7.77 1.51
CA MET A 119 3.25 7.90 1.24
C MET A 119 2.86 7.32 -0.13
N ASN A 120 3.62 7.66 -1.17
CA ASN A 120 3.40 7.17 -2.54
C ASN A 120 3.87 5.72 -2.74
N PHE A 121 4.86 5.27 -1.96
CA PHE A 121 5.42 3.92 -2.08
C PHE A 121 4.52 2.87 -1.44
N LEU A 122 3.77 3.17 -0.38
CA LEU A 122 2.95 2.17 0.35
C LEU A 122 1.50 2.07 -0.15
N GLY A 123 1.19 2.63 -1.32
CA GLY A 123 -0.12 2.45 -1.94
C GLY A 123 -0.46 3.53 -2.96
N HIS A 124 -1.62 3.37 -3.59
CA HIS A 124 -2.17 4.38 -4.48
C HIS A 124 -2.59 5.63 -3.70
N VAL A 125 -2.26 6.80 -4.24
CA VAL A 125 -2.54 8.11 -3.65
C VAL A 125 -3.01 9.07 -4.72
N ASN A 126 -3.89 9.98 -4.31
CA ASN A 126 -4.26 11.18 -5.04
C ASN A 126 -3.36 12.30 -4.59
N ILE A 127 -2.85 13.08 -5.54
CA ILE A 127 -1.90 14.16 -5.28
C ILE A 127 -2.55 15.48 -5.68
N PHE A 128 -2.56 16.43 -4.75
CA PHE A 128 -3.09 17.77 -4.91
C PHE A 128 -1.93 18.75 -4.86
N HIS A 129 -1.54 19.30 -6.01
CA HIS A 129 -0.41 20.21 -6.09
C HIS A 129 -0.76 21.62 -5.63
N GLY A 130 0.22 22.32 -5.07
CA GLY A 130 0.05 23.70 -4.67
C GLY A 130 1.24 24.24 -3.88
N ARG A 131 0.96 24.98 -2.82
CA ARG A 131 1.98 25.65 -2.02
C ARG A 131 1.56 25.79 -0.56
N VAL A 132 2.55 25.99 0.30
CA VAL A 132 2.33 26.45 1.67
C VAL A 132 2.78 27.91 1.79
N GLU A 133 1.95 28.76 2.38
CA GLU A 133 2.25 30.17 2.66
C GLU A 133 1.43 30.66 3.86
N SER A 134 2.05 31.45 4.74
CA SER A 134 1.38 32.13 5.85
C SER A 134 0.55 31.21 6.76
N GLY A 135 1.10 30.04 7.09
CA GLY A 135 0.44 29.06 7.95
C GLY A 135 -0.72 28.31 7.29
N LYS A 136 -0.82 28.34 5.96
CA LYS A 136 -1.86 27.63 5.19
C LYS A 136 -1.25 26.79 4.07
N ALA A 137 -1.85 25.63 3.82
CA ALA A 137 -1.62 24.84 2.62
C ALA A 137 -2.73 25.13 1.61
N LEU A 138 -2.34 25.61 0.43
CA LEU A 138 -3.22 25.93 -0.71
C LEU A 138 -2.95 24.92 -1.82
N LEU A 139 -3.83 23.95 -2.00
CA LEU A 139 -3.64 22.75 -2.81
C LEU A 139 -4.75 22.68 -3.85
N GLY A 140 -4.59 23.48 -4.91
CA GLY A 140 -5.65 23.78 -5.87
C GLY A 140 -6.83 24.47 -5.19
N PRO A 141 -8.06 23.95 -5.32
CA PRO A 141 -9.25 24.51 -4.67
C PRO A 141 -9.34 24.21 -3.16
N ILE A 142 -8.42 23.40 -2.62
CA ILE A 142 -8.42 22.98 -1.22
C ILE A 142 -7.50 23.90 -0.42
N ALA A 143 -8.01 24.50 0.65
CA ALA A 143 -7.23 25.27 1.60
C ALA A 143 -7.37 24.67 3.01
N MET A 144 -6.26 24.55 3.73
CA MET A 144 -6.26 24.09 5.12
C MET A 144 -5.17 24.74 5.95
N ASP A 145 -5.36 24.74 7.27
CA ASP A 145 -4.36 25.23 8.20
C ASP A 145 -3.12 24.34 8.19
N TYR A 146 -1.95 24.96 8.09
CA TYR A 146 -0.65 24.33 8.09
C TYR A 146 0.32 25.14 8.97
N PRO A 147 0.17 25.07 10.30
CA PRO A 147 0.89 25.93 11.24
C PRO A 147 2.40 25.67 11.30
N GLU A 148 2.87 24.54 10.75
CA GLU A 148 4.29 24.19 10.66
C GLU A 148 5.11 25.17 9.80
N HIS A 149 4.45 25.91 8.89
CA HIS A 149 5.09 26.93 8.05
C HIS A 149 4.39 28.29 8.16
N PRO A 150 4.61 29.04 9.27
CA PRO A 150 3.91 30.31 9.51
C PRO A 150 4.46 31.49 8.70
N GLY A 151 5.61 31.32 8.03
CA GLY A 151 6.24 32.38 7.27
C GLY A 151 5.48 32.74 5.99
N GLU A 152 5.65 33.98 5.52
CA GLU A 152 5.03 34.46 4.28
C GLU A 152 5.69 33.88 3.01
N GLN A 153 6.83 33.20 3.15
CA GLN A 153 7.50 32.60 2.00
C GLN A 153 6.65 31.47 1.43
N SER A 154 6.19 31.64 0.18
CA SER A 154 5.53 30.59 -0.58
C SER A 154 6.53 29.48 -0.93
N LEU A 155 6.29 28.27 -0.44
CA LEU A 155 7.04 27.07 -0.80
C LEU A 155 6.15 26.08 -1.57
N PRO A 156 6.63 25.49 -2.69
CA PRO A 156 5.89 24.44 -3.39
C PRO A 156 5.60 23.26 -2.45
N ALA A 157 4.37 22.75 -2.50
CA ALA A 157 3.93 21.64 -1.67
C ALA A 157 2.92 20.78 -2.40
N ALA A 158 2.71 19.57 -1.91
CA ALA A 158 1.65 18.71 -2.39
C ALA A 158 0.92 18.04 -1.22
N GLY A 159 -0.41 17.96 -1.33
CA GLY A 159 -1.25 17.17 -0.46
C GLY A 159 -1.44 15.77 -1.03
N TYR A 160 -1.47 14.79 -0.16
CA TYR A 160 -1.64 13.39 -0.50
C TYR A 160 -2.84 12.84 0.28
N ALA A 161 -3.75 12.19 -0.43
CA ALA A 161 -4.84 11.41 0.16
C ALA A 161 -4.95 10.05 -0.52
N ARG A 162 -5.14 9.00 0.27
CA ARG A 162 -5.48 7.69 -0.29
C ARG A 162 -6.91 7.69 -0.84
N PRO A 163 -7.23 6.79 -1.78
CA PRO A 163 -8.60 6.68 -2.32
C PRO A 163 -9.68 6.54 -1.25
N HIS A 164 -9.43 5.81 -0.16
CA HIS A 164 -10.39 5.63 0.95
C HIS A 164 -10.40 6.80 1.96
N GLU A 165 -9.47 7.75 1.83
CA GLU A 165 -9.45 8.99 2.61
C GLU A 165 -10.23 10.12 1.91
N LEU A 166 -10.75 9.87 0.70
CA LEU A 166 -11.61 10.79 -0.04
C LEU A 166 -13.09 10.42 0.15
N GLU A 167 -13.92 11.43 0.32
CA GLU A 167 -15.38 11.35 0.26
C GLU A 167 -15.89 11.88 -1.06
N VAL A 168 -17.03 11.33 -1.48
CA VAL A 168 -17.80 11.84 -2.61
C VAL A 168 -19.24 12.13 -2.19
N GLY A 169 -19.81 13.20 -2.74
CA GLY A 169 -21.20 13.59 -2.55
C GLY A 169 -21.73 14.43 -3.70
N ARG A 170 -23.02 14.81 -3.63
CA ARG A 170 -23.68 15.69 -4.62
C ARG A 170 -23.83 17.14 -4.17
N SER A 171 -23.35 17.45 -2.97
CA SER A 171 -23.41 18.78 -2.40
C SER A 171 -22.03 19.21 -1.92
N ALA A 172 -21.75 20.50 -2.04
CA ALA A 172 -20.58 21.14 -1.48
C ALA A 172 -20.90 21.63 -0.05
N ASP A 173 -21.39 20.72 0.80
CA ASP A 173 -21.89 21.06 2.15
C ASP A 173 -20.78 21.60 3.09
N ALA A 174 -19.50 21.45 2.71
CA ALA A 174 -18.34 21.97 3.43
C ALA A 174 -17.24 22.41 2.46
N ASP A 175 -16.49 23.46 2.85
CA ASP A 175 -15.30 23.93 2.14
C ASP A 175 -14.19 22.86 2.08
N GLY A 176 -13.27 23.00 1.13
CA GLY A 176 -12.07 22.18 1.05
C GLY A 176 -12.17 20.90 0.20
N GLY A 177 -13.07 20.88 -0.78
CA GLY A 177 -13.15 19.86 -1.83
C GLY A 177 -13.21 20.45 -3.23
N LEU A 178 -13.47 19.61 -4.24
CA LEU A 178 -13.49 20.00 -5.64
C LEU A 178 -14.53 19.19 -6.43
N TRP A 179 -15.01 19.76 -7.53
CA TRP A 179 -15.92 19.05 -8.43
C TRP A 179 -15.14 18.21 -9.43
N ALA A 180 -15.51 16.94 -9.56
CA ALA A 180 -14.93 16.03 -10.54
C ALA A 180 -16.02 15.20 -11.23
N THR A 181 -15.79 14.88 -12.50
CA THR A 181 -16.72 14.10 -13.33
C THR A 181 -16.37 12.62 -13.25
N VAL A 182 -17.36 11.77 -12.94
CA VAL A 182 -17.20 10.32 -12.91
C VAL A 182 -16.89 9.82 -14.32
N ARG A 183 -15.77 9.13 -14.47
CA ARG A 183 -15.35 8.50 -15.72
C ARG A 183 -15.68 7.03 -15.73
N HIS A 184 -15.33 6.32 -14.65
CA HIS A 184 -15.60 4.89 -14.51
C HIS A 184 -16.04 4.53 -13.09
N VAL A 185 -16.86 3.49 -13.01
CA VAL A 185 -17.31 2.89 -11.75
C VAL A 185 -16.95 1.41 -11.77
N HIS A 186 -15.99 1.03 -10.94
CA HIS A 186 -15.55 -0.36 -10.78
C HIS A 186 -16.20 -0.96 -9.53
N ALA A 187 -17.40 -1.51 -9.70
CA ALA A 187 -18.19 -2.08 -8.61
C ALA A 187 -17.85 -3.55 -8.26
N ALA A 188 -16.78 -4.09 -8.84
CA ALA A 188 -16.37 -5.47 -8.60
C ALA A 188 -15.55 -5.59 -7.30
N GLY A 189 -16.21 -5.92 -6.19
CA GLY A 189 -15.54 -6.19 -4.91
C GLY A 189 -16.37 -5.77 -3.69
N ALA A 190 -15.72 -5.78 -2.53
CA ALA A 190 -16.28 -5.21 -1.29
C ALA A 190 -16.14 -3.68 -1.24
N VAL A 191 -15.14 -3.15 -1.95
CA VAL A 191 -14.88 -1.72 -2.15
C VAL A 191 -15.17 -1.40 -3.61
N VAL A 192 -15.92 -0.33 -3.85
CA VAL A 192 -16.21 0.18 -5.19
C VAL A 192 -15.21 1.29 -5.48
N LYS A 193 -14.50 1.16 -6.60
CA LYS A 193 -13.51 2.18 -7.01
C LYS A 193 -14.14 3.11 -8.03
N LEU A 194 -14.13 4.40 -7.74
CA LEU A 194 -14.57 5.46 -8.64
C LEU A 194 -13.34 6.11 -9.25
N GLU A 195 -13.33 6.22 -10.58
CA GLU A 195 -12.38 7.08 -11.29
C GLU A 195 -13.09 8.35 -11.68
N LEU A 196 -12.60 9.49 -11.20
CA LEU A 196 -13.12 10.82 -11.51
C LEU A 196 -12.03 11.66 -12.18
N VAL A 197 -12.44 12.69 -12.92
CA VAL A 197 -11.55 13.67 -13.53
C VAL A 197 -12.00 15.06 -13.12
N ASP A 198 -11.09 15.85 -12.56
CA ASP A 198 -11.39 17.24 -12.19
C ASP A 198 -11.52 18.17 -13.43
N ASP A 199 -11.84 19.43 -13.19
CA ASP A 199 -12.00 20.43 -14.26
C ASP A 199 -10.66 20.75 -14.99
N GLU A 200 -9.52 20.41 -14.39
CA GLU A 200 -8.17 20.59 -14.96
C GLU A 200 -7.67 19.34 -15.71
N GLY A 201 -8.41 18.23 -15.66
CA GLY A 201 -8.07 16.98 -16.33
C GLY A 201 -7.27 15.99 -15.48
N HIS A 202 -7.06 16.26 -14.19
CA HIS A 202 -6.37 15.35 -13.28
C HIS A 202 -7.27 14.18 -12.88
N LEU A 203 -6.69 12.98 -12.89
CA LEU A 203 -7.38 11.75 -12.47
C LEU A 203 -7.40 11.66 -10.95
N LEU A 204 -8.59 11.39 -10.40
CA LEU A 204 -8.81 11.08 -9.00
C LEU A 204 -9.38 9.66 -8.87
N GLN A 205 -8.85 8.89 -7.93
CA GLN A 205 -9.37 7.60 -7.53
C GLN A 205 -9.97 7.70 -6.13
N VAL A 206 -11.24 7.31 -5.99
CA VAL A 206 -11.95 7.30 -4.71
C VAL A 206 -12.48 5.90 -4.44
N ASP A 207 -12.18 5.39 -3.25
CA ASP A 207 -12.69 4.10 -2.78
C ASP A 207 -13.91 4.35 -1.88
N VAL A 208 -15.07 3.85 -2.31
CA VAL A 208 -16.31 3.93 -1.52
C VAL A 208 -16.76 2.54 -1.07
N THR A 209 -17.45 2.49 0.05
CA THR A 209 -18.09 1.25 0.49
C THR A 209 -19.19 0.86 -0.49
N ARG A 210 -19.48 -0.45 -0.58
CA ARG A 210 -20.57 -0.94 -1.41
C ARG A 210 -21.93 -0.33 -1.02
N GLN A 211 -22.18 -0.16 0.28
CA GLN A 211 -23.40 0.48 0.77
C GLN A 211 -23.51 1.94 0.27
N HIS A 212 -22.45 2.74 0.41
CA HIS A 212 -22.45 4.14 -0.05
C HIS A 212 -22.66 4.25 -1.57
N HIS A 213 -22.06 3.32 -2.32
CA HIS A 213 -22.30 3.22 -3.76
C HIS A 213 -23.76 2.85 -4.10
N GLU A 214 -24.39 1.92 -3.37
CA GLU A 214 -25.78 1.52 -3.60
C GLU A 214 -26.78 2.64 -3.26
N GLU A 215 -26.45 3.49 -2.28
CA GLU A 215 -27.22 4.69 -1.92
C GLU A 215 -27.05 5.83 -2.94
N MET A 216 -25.81 6.06 -3.41
CA MET A 216 -25.51 7.16 -4.33
C MET A 216 -25.84 6.82 -5.79
N GLN A 217 -25.54 5.59 -6.22
CA GLN A 217 -25.65 5.10 -7.61
C GLN A 217 -25.02 6.06 -8.64
N PRO A 218 -23.72 6.40 -8.48
CA PRO A 218 -23.08 7.36 -9.37
C PRO A 218 -23.00 6.82 -10.80
N GLN A 219 -23.26 7.68 -11.79
CA GLN A 219 -23.18 7.32 -13.21
C GLN A 219 -21.99 7.96 -13.92
N PRO A 220 -21.35 7.29 -14.90
CA PRO A 220 -20.38 7.94 -15.78
C PRO A 220 -20.96 9.21 -16.42
N GLY A 221 -20.21 10.31 -16.37
CA GLY A 221 -20.62 11.65 -16.82
C GLY A 221 -21.25 12.51 -15.72
N GLU A 222 -21.61 11.94 -14.56
CA GLU A 222 -22.10 12.70 -13.41
C GLU A 222 -20.98 13.49 -12.74
N ARG A 223 -21.28 14.71 -12.27
CA ARG A 223 -20.34 15.49 -11.43
C ARG A 223 -20.60 15.20 -9.96
N LEU A 224 -19.54 14.86 -9.24
CA LEU A 224 -19.53 14.65 -7.80
C LEU A 224 -18.55 15.63 -7.14
N TYR A 225 -18.89 16.04 -5.93
CA TYR A 225 -18.01 16.81 -5.07
C TYR A 225 -17.10 15.84 -4.31
N VAL A 226 -15.79 15.93 -4.55
CA VAL A 226 -14.75 15.11 -3.92
C VAL A 226 -14.10 15.93 -2.80
N ARG A 227 -14.02 15.35 -1.60
CA ARG A 227 -13.45 16.02 -0.43
C ARG A 227 -12.49 15.09 0.33
N PRO A 228 -11.26 15.51 0.63
CA PRO A 228 -10.40 14.75 1.53
C PRO A 228 -10.90 14.82 2.98
N ARG A 229 -11.02 13.66 3.64
CA ARG A 229 -11.15 13.54 5.10
C ARG A 229 -9.82 13.84 5.78
N THR A 230 -8.76 13.32 5.18
CA THR A 230 -7.39 13.42 5.66
C THR A 230 -6.53 13.81 4.48
N LEU A 231 -5.64 14.76 4.68
CA LEU A 231 -4.67 15.18 3.69
C LEU A 231 -3.31 15.30 4.38
N ARG A 232 -2.29 14.65 3.82
CA ARG A 232 -0.91 14.75 4.30
C ARG A 232 -0.17 15.70 3.37
N VAL A 233 0.32 16.80 3.92
CA VAL A 233 1.01 17.84 3.15
C VAL A 233 2.51 17.63 3.29
N PHE A 234 3.21 17.59 2.17
CA PHE A 234 4.68 17.56 2.13
C PHE A 234 5.17 18.74 1.31
N VAL A 235 6.06 19.54 1.90
CA VAL A 235 6.79 20.60 1.20
C VAL A 235 7.80 19.96 0.27
N GLN A 236 7.85 20.44 -0.98
CA GLN A 236 8.82 19.93 -1.94
C GLN A 236 10.19 20.57 -1.68
N PRO A 237 11.28 19.79 -1.78
CA PRO A 237 12.64 20.29 -1.60
C PRO A 237 13.07 21.28 -2.68
#